data_AF-A0A7X6URC6-F1
#
_entry.id   AF-A0A7X6URC6-F1
#
_cell.length_a   1.000
_cell.length_b   1.000
_cell.length_c   1.000
_cell.angle_alpha   90.00
_cell.angle_beta   90.00
_cell.angle_gamma   90.00
#
_symmetry.space_group_name_H-M   'P 1'
#
loop_
_entity.id
_entity.type
_entity.pdbx_description
1 polymer ?
#
loop_
_entity_poly.entity_id
_entity_poly.type
_entity_poly.pdbx_seq_one_letter_code
_entity_poly.pdbx_strand_id
1 'polypeptide(L)'
;MRVPKSSIQNILFFFIDGLGIGLDDPSVNPCANHKLKWFRNFSTDTFPKQIHNTGFAVPLDATLGIPGLPQSGTGQTSIFTGINAPKIEGAHKGPYPTVQLRKIIASNSIYKRLAVFGVKSQFFNAYTKKYFNTDIETLIPTLTVTSLASYYSNIPFLSI
;
A
#
# COMPACT_ATOMS: atom_id res chain seq x y z
N MET A 1 -8.71 -25.95 -10.08
CA MET A 1 -7.39 -26.28 -9.52
C MET A 1 -7.32 -25.70 -8.11
N ARG A 2 -7.31 -26.54 -7.05
CA ARG A 2 -7.23 -26.06 -5.66
C ARG A 2 -5.78 -25.65 -5.39
N VAL A 3 -5.54 -24.36 -5.13
CA VAL A 3 -4.25 -23.88 -4.64
C VAL A 3 -3.99 -24.60 -3.30
N PRO A 4 -2.83 -25.25 -3.09
CA PRO A 4 -2.51 -25.87 -1.81
C PRO A 4 -2.67 -24.83 -0.70
N LYS A 5 -3.30 -25.21 0.43
CA LYS A 5 -3.35 -24.38 1.63
C LYS A 5 -1.91 -24.10 2.06
N SER A 6 -1.40 -22.91 1.76
CA SER A 6 -0.12 -22.46 2.30
C SER A 6 -0.19 -22.45 3.82
N SER A 7 0.90 -22.77 4.50
CA SER A 7 1.04 -22.71 5.97
C SER A 7 0.86 -21.29 6.55
N ILE A 8 0.70 -20.27 5.72
CA ILE A 8 0.39 -18.90 6.13
C ILE A 8 -1.06 -18.85 6.61
N GLN A 9 -1.24 -18.89 7.94
CA GLN A 9 -2.57 -18.81 8.55
C GLN A 9 -3.13 -17.39 8.52
N ASN A 10 -2.27 -16.36 8.57
CA ASN A 10 -2.65 -14.95 8.58
C ASN A 10 -1.55 -14.08 7.92
N ILE A 11 -1.95 -13.01 7.23
CA ILE A 11 -1.03 -12.01 6.64
C ILE A 11 -1.36 -10.65 7.24
N LEU A 12 -0.34 -9.95 7.75
CA LEU A 12 -0.42 -8.53 8.08
C LEU A 12 0.37 -7.73 7.05
N PHE A 13 -0.33 -6.86 6.32
CA PHE A 13 0.30 -5.92 5.40
C PHE A 13 0.36 -4.53 6.05
N PHE A 14 1.56 -3.99 6.18
CA PHE A 14 1.80 -2.64 6.71
C PHE A 14 2.50 -1.80 5.65
N PHE A 15 1.97 -0.61 5.39
CA PHE A 15 2.50 0.34 4.44
C PHE A 15 2.72 1.69 5.13
N ILE A 16 3.93 2.24 5.01
CA ILE A 16 4.33 3.51 5.61
C ILE A 16 4.58 4.49 4.46
N ASP A 17 3.71 5.47 4.32
CA ASP A 17 3.89 6.51 3.31
C ASP A 17 5.11 7.38 3.65
N GLY A 18 5.86 7.77 2.61
CA GLY A 18 7.07 8.59 2.76
C GLY A 18 8.31 7.88 3.32
N LEU A 19 8.24 6.58 3.61
CA LEU A 19 9.42 5.83 4.08
C LEU A 19 10.19 5.21 2.92
N GLY A 20 11.39 5.72 2.67
CA GLY A 20 12.33 5.22 1.65
C GLY A 20 13.63 4.67 2.23
N ILE A 21 14.51 4.22 1.34
CA ILE A 21 15.89 3.83 1.67
C ILE A 21 16.79 5.06 1.54
N GLY A 22 17.45 5.43 2.64
CA GLY A 22 18.28 6.64 2.74
C GLY A 22 19.69 6.37 3.26
N LEU A 23 20.36 7.41 3.77
CA LEU A 23 21.72 7.30 4.33
C LEU A 23 21.72 6.63 5.71
N ASP A 24 22.79 5.91 6.07
CA ASP A 24 23.01 5.44 7.45
C ASP A 24 23.57 6.57 8.32
N ASP A 25 22.75 7.60 8.54
CA ASP A 25 23.10 8.76 9.35
C ASP A 25 21.92 9.12 10.27
N PRO A 26 22.02 8.92 11.59
CA PRO A 26 20.95 9.19 12.54
C PRO A 26 20.59 10.68 12.68
N SER A 27 21.41 11.60 12.17
CA SER A 27 21.11 13.04 12.19
C SER A 27 20.08 13.45 11.14
N VAL A 28 19.95 12.70 10.05
CA VAL A 28 19.03 13.01 8.92
C VAL A 28 18.09 11.87 8.56
N ASN A 29 18.40 10.64 8.98
CA ASN A 29 17.57 9.46 8.74
C ASN A 29 17.15 8.82 10.08
N PRO A 30 15.89 8.99 10.51
CA PRO A 30 15.38 8.36 11.74
C PRO A 30 15.54 6.83 11.74
N CYS A 31 15.53 6.17 10.57
CA CYS A 31 15.72 4.73 10.46
C CYS A 31 17.15 4.28 10.78
N ALA A 32 18.12 5.20 10.82
CA ALA A 32 19.48 4.94 11.30
C ALA A 32 19.57 4.89 12.85
N ASN A 33 18.45 4.90 13.58
CA ASN A 33 18.42 4.56 15.00
C ASN A 33 18.61 3.03 15.19
N HIS A 34 19.56 2.63 16.05
CA HIS A 34 19.87 1.22 16.34
C HIS A 34 18.68 0.43 16.93
N LYS A 35 17.69 1.12 17.53
CA LYS A 35 16.49 0.48 18.09
C LYS A 35 15.51 0.03 17.00
N LEU A 36 15.57 0.60 15.79
CA LEU A 36 14.63 0.35 14.69
C LEU A 36 15.11 -0.79 13.76
N LYS A 37 15.38 -1.97 14.33
CA LYS A 37 16.07 -3.09 13.64
C LYS A 37 15.53 -3.45 12.26
N TRP A 38 14.20 -3.39 12.05
CA TRP A 38 13.56 -3.76 10.77
C TRP A 38 13.71 -2.68 9.68
N PHE A 39 13.88 -1.42 10.08
CA PHE A 39 13.91 -0.28 9.16
C PHE A 39 15.34 0.17 8.80
N ARG A 40 16.37 -0.45 9.38
CA ARG A 40 17.79 -0.17 9.09
C ARG A 40 18.22 -0.71 7.71
N ASN A 41 17.72 -0.10 6.66
CA ASN A 41 18.04 -0.38 5.27
C ASN A 41 18.52 0.92 4.60
N PHE A 42 19.72 0.90 4.03
CA PHE A 42 20.43 2.09 3.60
C PHE A 42 20.86 1.98 2.14
N SER A 43 21.09 3.12 1.48
CA SER A 43 21.43 3.19 0.06
C SER A 43 22.77 2.53 -0.28
N THR A 44 23.63 2.33 0.71
CA THR A 44 24.93 1.65 0.60
C THR A 44 24.86 0.14 0.85
N ASP A 45 23.70 -0.39 1.27
CA ASP A 45 23.51 -1.83 1.46
C ASP A 45 23.49 -2.58 0.12
N THR A 46 23.87 -3.86 0.16
CA THR A 46 23.60 -4.81 -0.93
C THR A 46 22.28 -5.53 -0.68
N PHE A 47 21.45 -5.65 -1.72
CA PHE A 47 20.13 -6.27 -1.65
C PHE A 47 20.02 -7.50 -2.58
N PRO A 48 19.16 -8.50 -2.26
CA PRO A 48 18.29 -8.59 -1.09
C PRO A 48 19.09 -8.74 0.21
N LYS A 49 18.61 -8.10 1.28
CA LYS A 49 19.29 -8.05 2.58
C LYS A 49 18.46 -8.83 3.60
N GLN A 50 19.08 -9.75 4.32
CA GLN A 50 18.41 -10.37 5.47
C GLN A 50 18.22 -9.31 6.57
N ILE A 51 17.00 -9.19 7.07
CA ILE A 51 16.65 -8.35 8.21
C ILE A 51 16.30 -9.24 9.42
N HIS A 52 15.91 -8.62 10.53
CA HIS A 52 15.63 -9.30 11.80
C HIS A 52 14.83 -10.61 11.63
N ASN A 53 15.26 -11.68 12.32
CA ASN A 53 14.75 -13.05 12.21
C ASN A 53 14.94 -13.66 10.81
N THR A 54 13.83 -14.05 10.16
CA THR A 54 13.77 -14.69 8.84
C THR A 54 13.26 -13.74 7.75
N GLY A 55 13.23 -12.43 8.03
CA GLY A 55 12.74 -11.41 7.09
C GLY A 55 13.80 -11.05 6.04
N PHE A 56 13.33 -10.55 4.90
CA PHE A 56 14.19 -10.00 3.85
C PHE A 56 13.71 -8.61 3.45
N ALA A 57 14.66 -7.71 3.22
CA ALA A 57 14.43 -6.42 2.59
C ALA A 57 14.78 -6.51 1.10
N VAL A 58 13.88 -6.00 0.27
CA VAL A 58 14.04 -5.89 -1.18
C VAL A 58 13.73 -4.45 -1.57
N PRO A 59 14.61 -3.76 -2.30
CA PRO A 59 14.37 -2.40 -2.75
C PRO A 59 13.35 -2.43 -3.89
N LEU A 60 12.49 -1.42 -3.92
CA LEU A 60 11.50 -1.24 -4.98
C LEU A 60 11.74 0.12 -5.65
N ASP A 61 11.61 0.15 -6.97
CA ASP A 61 11.60 1.40 -7.72
C ASP A 61 10.21 2.07 -7.58
N ALA A 62 10.16 3.13 -6.77
CA ALA A 62 8.94 3.91 -6.56
C ALA A 62 8.45 4.64 -7.82
N THR A 63 9.32 4.84 -8.82
CA THR A 63 8.95 5.48 -10.09
C THR A 63 8.24 4.50 -11.04
N LEU A 64 8.39 3.19 -10.82
CA LEU A 64 7.86 2.13 -11.68
C LEU A 64 8.24 2.34 -13.17
N GLY A 65 9.44 2.87 -13.40
CA GLY A 65 9.95 3.23 -14.73
C GLY A 65 9.29 4.44 -15.39
N ILE A 66 8.47 5.21 -14.67
CA ILE A 66 7.79 6.40 -15.19
C ILE A 66 8.46 7.68 -14.64
N PRO A 67 8.88 8.62 -15.50
CA PRO A 67 9.52 9.86 -15.05
C PRO A 67 8.66 10.71 -14.11
N GLY A 68 9.33 11.46 -13.24
CA GLY A 68 8.70 12.39 -12.30
C GLY A 68 8.72 11.89 -10.86
N LEU A 69 8.25 12.75 -9.95
CA LEU A 69 8.21 12.44 -8.52
C LEU A 69 7.07 11.44 -8.23
N PRO A 70 7.33 10.27 -7.62
CA PRO A 70 6.29 9.33 -7.22
C PRO A 70 5.21 10.00 -6.37
N GLN A 71 3.95 9.66 -6.64
CA GLN A 71 2.78 10.20 -5.93
C GLN A 71 1.93 9.06 -5.36
N SER A 72 1.28 9.31 -4.23
CA SER A 72 0.55 8.28 -3.47
C SER A 72 -0.63 7.67 -4.23
N GLY A 73 -1.38 8.47 -5.00
CA GLY A 73 -2.54 7.97 -5.76
C GLY A 73 -2.17 6.85 -6.74
N THR A 74 -1.20 7.09 -7.63
CA THR A 74 -0.70 6.10 -8.59
C THR A 74 0.16 5.02 -7.92
N GLY A 75 1.03 5.40 -6.98
CA GLY A 75 1.91 4.45 -6.29
C GLY A 75 1.11 3.41 -5.49
N GLN A 76 0.20 3.86 -4.62
CA GLN A 76 -0.65 2.96 -3.84
C GLN A 76 -1.63 2.19 -4.73
N THR A 77 -2.16 2.77 -5.81
CA THR A 77 -2.99 1.99 -6.75
C THR A 77 -2.19 0.82 -7.30
N SER A 78 -0.92 1.02 -7.62
CA SER A 78 -0.06 -0.05 -8.11
C SER A 78 0.19 -1.14 -7.06
N ILE A 79 0.46 -0.74 -5.81
CA ILE A 79 0.63 -1.68 -4.68
C ILE A 79 -0.64 -2.51 -4.47
N PHE A 80 -1.80 -1.86 -4.40
CA PHE A 80 -3.05 -2.52 -4.05
C PHE A 80 -3.71 -3.29 -5.19
N THR A 81 -3.27 -3.12 -6.44
CA THR A 81 -3.89 -3.79 -7.61
C THR A 81 -2.92 -4.64 -8.42
N GLY A 82 -1.60 -4.48 -8.21
CA GLY A 82 -0.56 -5.10 -9.02
C GLY A 82 -0.48 -4.57 -10.45
N ILE A 83 -1.10 -3.43 -10.74
CA ILE A 83 -1.13 -2.81 -12.07
C ILE A 83 -0.29 -1.53 -12.03
N ASN A 84 0.60 -1.32 -13.00
CA ASN A 84 1.41 -0.08 -13.09
C ASN A 84 0.51 1.13 -13.43
N ALA A 85 -0.03 1.77 -12.41
CA ALA A 85 -0.93 2.92 -12.52
C ALA A 85 -0.28 4.19 -13.09
N PRO A 86 0.96 4.59 -12.73
CA PRO A 86 1.56 5.77 -13.36
C PRO A 86 1.78 5.57 -14.86
N LYS A 87 2.02 4.32 -15.33
CA LYS A 87 2.06 4.02 -16.76
C LYS A 87 0.71 4.23 -17.45
N ILE A 88 -0.39 3.86 -16.80
CA ILE A 88 -1.75 4.04 -17.33
C ILE A 88 -2.11 5.53 -17.40
N GLU A 89 -1.74 6.29 -16.38
CA GLU A 89 -2.04 7.72 -16.28
C GLU A 89 -1.06 8.62 -17.05
N GLY A 90 0.03 8.03 -17.58
CA GLY A 90 1.13 8.73 -18.24
C GLY A 90 1.99 9.58 -17.32
N ALA A 91 1.71 9.59 -16.01
CA ALA A 91 2.40 10.39 -15.00
C ALA A 91 2.08 9.88 -13.59
N HIS A 92 2.86 10.31 -12.61
CA HIS A 92 2.54 10.15 -11.20
C HIS A 92 1.44 11.13 -10.77
N LYS A 93 0.35 10.62 -10.17
CA LYS A 93 -0.79 11.44 -9.74
C LYS A 93 -1.20 11.09 -8.31
N GLY A 94 -1.70 12.06 -7.57
CA GLY A 94 -2.15 11.87 -6.20
C GLY A 94 -2.65 13.17 -5.57
N PRO A 95 -3.08 13.12 -4.30
CA PRO A 95 -3.17 11.90 -3.48
C PRO A 95 -4.40 11.04 -3.80
N TYR A 96 -5.43 11.62 -4.42
CA TYR A 96 -6.68 10.94 -4.69
C TYR A 96 -6.69 10.26 -6.07
N PRO A 97 -7.20 9.02 -6.19
CA PRO A 97 -7.29 8.34 -7.47
C PRO A 97 -8.21 9.06 -8.45
N THR A 98 -7.79 9.14 -9.71
CA THR A 98 -8.61 9.61 -10.83
C THR A 98 -9.83 8.69 -11.03
N VAL A 99 -10.77 9.11 -11.87
CA VAL A 99 -11.91 8.25 -12.27
C VAL A 99 -11.42 6.94 -12.91
N GLN A 100 -10.34 6.98 -13.70
CA GLN A 100 -9.78 5.78 -14.33
C GLN A 100 -9.19 4.83 -13.29
N LEU A 101 -8.40 5.35 -12.34
CA LEU A 101 -7.82 4.54 -11.28
C LEU A 101 -8.89 3.97 -10.33
N ARG A 102 -9.97 4.69 -10.05
CA ARG A 102 -11.11 4.17 -9.26
C ARG A 102 -11.70 2.91 -9.88
N LYS A 103 -11.90 2.90 -11.20
CA LYS A 103 -12.38 1.71 -11.94
C LYS A 103 -11.39 0.55 -11.79
N ILE A 104 -10.09 0.82 -11.91
CA ILE A 104 -9.04 -0.20 -11.73
C ILE A 104 -9.08 -0.78 -10.31
N ILE A 105 -9.13 0.08 -9.28
CA ILE A 105 -9.21 -0.33 -7.87
C ILE A 105 -10.45 -1.19 -7.63
N ALA A 106 -11.61 -0.75 -8.14
CA ALA A 106 -12.88 -1.46 -7.96
C ALA A 106 -12.86 -2.90 -8.49
N SER A 107 -12.13 -3.14 -9.59
CA SER A 107 -12.05 -4.46 -10.24
C SER A 107 -10.84 -5.30 -9.82
N ASN A 108 -9.74 -4.68 -9.39
CA ASN A 108 -8.44 -5.36 -9.28
C ASN A 108 -7.79 -5.29 -7.90
N SER A 109 -8.43 -4.67 -6.90
CA SER A 109 -7.85 -4.59 -5.56
C SER A 109 -7.44 -5.98 -5.03
N ILE A 110 -6.40 -6.01 -4.21
CA ILE A 110 -5.94 -7.24 -3.54
C ILE A 110 -7.08 -7.89 -2.75
N TYR A 111 -7.97 -7.08 -2.16
CA TYR A 111 -9.16 -7.54 -1.48
C TYR A 111 -10.14 -8.27 -2.40
N LYS A 112 -10.40 -7.76 -3.61
CA LYS A 112 -11.21 -8.47 -4.61
C LYS A 112 -10.59 -9.81 -4.97
N ARG A 113 -9.28 -9.83 -5.20
CA ARG A 113 -8.56 -11.07 -5.55
C ARG A 113 -8.61 -12.09 -4.41
N LEU A 114 -8.37 -11.66 -3.17
CA LEU A 114 -8.43 -12.50 -1.99
C LEU A 114 -9.84 -13.05 -1.73
N ALA A 115 -10.88 -12.26 -1.97
CA ALA A 115 -12.27 -12.68 -1.83
C ALA A 115 -12.63 -13.84 -2.77
N VAL A 116 -12.10 -13.86 -4.00
CA VAL A 116 -12.28 -14.99 -4.95
C VAL A 116 -11.73 -16.31 -4.38
N PHE A 117 -10.69 -16.25 -3.56
CA PHE A 117 -10.13 -17.42 -2.87
C PHE A 117 -10.77 -17.69 -1.50
N GLY A 118 -11.81 -16.95 -1.12
CA GLY A 118 -12.47 -17.10 0.19
C GLY A 118 -11.63 -16.61 1.37
N VAL A 119 -10.61 -15.78 1.12
CA VAL A 119 -9.74 -15.23 2.17
C VAL A 119 -10.40 -14.00 2.78
N LYS A 120 -10.62 -14.04 4.09
CA LYS A 120 -11.14 -12.90 4.86
C LYS A 120 -10.08 -11.79 4.93
N SER A 121 -10.50 -10.56 4.70
CA SER A 121 -9.64 -9.37 4.73
C SER A 121 -10.25 -8.29 5.61
N GLN A 122 -9.41 -7.49 6.26
CA GLN A 122 -9.83 -6.34 7.07
C GLN A 122 -8.90 -5.16 6.82
N PHE A 123 -9.46 -3.95 6.76
CA PHE A 123 -8.70 -2.71 6.71
C PHE A 123 -8.77 -1.98 8.06
N PHE A 124 -7.61 -1.83 8.70
CA PHE A 124 -7.44 -1.04 9.93
C PHE A 124 -7.24 0.44 9.55
N ASN A 125 -8.36 1.13 9.34
CA ASN A 125 -8.36 2.54 9.00
C ASN A 125 -8.27 3.42 10.26
N ALA A 126 -7.94 4.70 10.06
CA ALA A 126 -7.81 5.70 11.13
C ALA A 126 -8.97 6.72 11.15
N TYR A 127 -10.11 6.41 10.52
CA TYR A 127 -11.23 7.33 10.48
C TYR A 127 -12.03 7.29 11.77
N THR A 128 -12.46 8.47 12.23
CA THR A 128 -13.41 8.58 13.32
C THR A 128 -14.82 8.23 12.85
N LYS A 129 -15.69 7.81 13.76
CA LYS A 129 -17.13 7.63 13.46
C LYS A 129 -17.73 8.84 12.76
N LYS A 130 -17.38 10.05 13.21
CA LYS A 130 -17.89 11.32 12.67
C LYS A 130 -17.56 11.51 11.18
N TYR A 131 -16.43 10.97 10.71
CA TYR A 131 -16.03 11.10 9.31
C TYR A 131 -17.02 10.42 8.37
N PHE A 132 -17.69 9.35 8.81
CA PHE A 132 -18.70 8.62 8.04
C PHE A 132 -20.14 8.97 8.42
N ASN A 133 -20.38 10.11 9.09
CA ASN A 133 -21.74 10.60 9.36
C ASN A 133 -22.41 11.21 8.10
N THR A 134 -21.74 11.16 6.95
CA THR A 134 -22.26 11.59 5.65
C THR A 134 -22.32 10.40 4.70
N ASP A 135 -23.09 10.51 3.62
CA ASP A 135 -23.11 9.50 2.57
C ASP A 135 -21.71 9.30 1.97
N ILE A 136 -21.22 8.06 2.01
CA ILE A 136 -19.88 7.71 1.56
C ILE A 136 -19.68 7.96 0.06
N GLU A 137 -20.74 7.91 -0.75
CA GLU A 137 -20.68 8.23 -2.18
C GLU A 137 -20.22 9.67 -2.41
N THR A 138 -20.60 10.59 -1.52
CA THR A 138 -20.15 11.99 -1.57
C THR A 138 -18.66 12.16 -1.20
N LEU A 139 -18.10 11.20 -0.47
CA LEU A 139 -16.70 11.19 -0.06
C LEU A 139 -15.78 10.54 -1.10
N ILE A 140 -16.30 9.72 -2.03
CA ILE A 140 -15.50 9.00 -3.05
C ILE A 140 -14.45 9.90 -3.73
N PRO A 141 -14.73 11.17 -4.09
CA PRO A 141 -13.72 12.04 -4.69
C PRO A 141 -12.48 12.32 -3.83
N THR A 142 -12.61 12.20 -2.51
CA THR A 142 -11.59 12.51 -1.50
C THR A 142 -11.14 11.28 -0.71
N LEU A 143 -11.60 10.08 -1.07
CA LEU A 143 -11.09 8.85 -0.49
C LEU A 143 -9.73 8.48 -1.08
N THR A 144 -8.83 8.02 -0.21
CA THR A 144 -7.53 7.47 -0.60
C THR A 144 -7.68 6.09 -1.25
N VAL A 145 -6.60 5.59 -1.85
CA VAL A 145 -6.59 4.27 -2.52
C VAL A 145 -7.04 3.15 -1.58
N THR A 146 -6.52 3.13 -0.35
CA THR A 146 -6.83 2.08 0.63
C THR A 146 -8.30 2.09 1.03
N SER A 147 -8.86 3.29 1.24
CA SER A 147 -10.29 3.48 1.54
C SER A 147 -11.17 3.06 0.38
N LEU A 148 -10.84 3.44 -0.86
CA LEU A 148 -11.58 3.01 -2.05
C LEU A 148 -11.48 1.49 -2.27
N ALA A 149 -10.29 0.91 -2.07
CA ALA A 149 -10.09 -0.54 -2.17
C ALA A 149 -10.95 -1.30 -1.15
N SER A 150 -11.01 -0.81 0.09
CA SER A 150 -11.89 -1.34 1.14
C SER A 150 -13.36 -1.23 0.75
N TYR A 151 -13.78 -0.02 0.38
CA TYR A 151 -15.17 0.30 0.00
C TYR A 151 -15.67 -0.57 -1.13
N TYR A 152 -15.00 -0.58 -2.28
CA TYR A 152 -15.43 -1.36 -3.44
C TYR A 152 -15.41 -2.87 -3.20
N SER A 153 -14.67 -3.33 -2.19
CA SER A 153 -14.59 -4.75 -1.81
C SER A 153 -15.53 -5.15 -0.68
N ASN A 154 -16.43 -4.25 -0.25
CA ASN A 154 -17.34 -4.45 0.88
C ASN A 154 -16.60 -4.81 2.18
N ILE A 155 -15.39 -4.29 2.37
CA ILE A 155 -14.67 -4.41 3.64
C ILE A 155 -15.14 -3.28 4.55
N PRO A 156 -15.70 -3.58 5.72
CA PRO A 156 -16.20 -2.57 6.65
C PRO A 156 -15.08 -1.65 7.13
N PHE A 157 -15.37 -0.35 7.19
CA PHE A 157 -14.55 0.58 7.94
C PHE A 157 -14.73 0.32 9.43
N LEU A 158 -13.64 -0.03 10.11
CA LEU A 158 -13.60 -0.08 11.57
C LEU A 158 -13.81 1.31 12.14
N SER A 159 -14.65 1.41 13.15
CA SER A 159 -14.77 2.59 13.99
C SER A 159 -13.86 2.43 15.19
N ILE A 160 -12.83 3.25 15.27
CA ILE A 160 -12.00 3.44 16.47
C ILE A 160 -12.56 4.56 17.34
#